data_AF-A0A4Z0P1Y6-F1
#
_entry.id   AF-A0A4Z0P1Y6-F1
#
_cell.length_a   1.000
_cell.length_b   1.000
_cell.length_c   1.000
_cell.angle_alpha   90.00
_cell.angle_beta   90.00
_cell.angle_gamma   90.00
#
_symmetry.space_group_name_H-M   'P 1'
#
loop_
_entity.id
_entity.type
_entity.pdbx_description
1 polymer ?
#
loop_
_entity_poly.entity_id
_entity_poly.type
_entity_poly.pdbx_seq_one_letter_code
_entity_poly.pdbx_strand_id
1 'polypeptide(L)'
;MAKAEDLNSNDGQHPQTGAEPRVASLYDYFEITLKTISAVVPALVFLFGIIQYRAQKEVEARQAEKDFRRTIYEKQFDYYTALSDTISRLMVIIMRPQRAVELFNSRDYIRTKENFFHMYYGKINLIESPEVERAIIRFRYNLEKYQQGDDIPESKLRQMGLAVSAECSKSLQKTWGLDSTQFKAKIIK
;
A
#
# COMPACT_ATOMS: atom_id res chain seq x y z
N MET A 1 46.04 -79.38 -21.98
CA MET A 1 47.27 -78.56 -21.85
C MET A 1 47.08 -77.71 -20.60
N ALA A 2 47.46 -78.14 -19.39
CA ALA A 2 48.79 -78.46 -18.83
C ALA A 2 49.60 -77.21 -18.41
N LYS A 3 49.58 -76.89 -17.09
CA LYS A 3 50.69 -76.46 -16.18
C LYS A 3 50.05 -75.98 -14.84
N ALA A 4 50.06 -76.71 -13.72
CA ALA A 4 51.16 -77.17 -12.83
C ALA A 4 52.00 -76.00 -12.27
N GLU A 5 51.74 -75.62 -11.00
CA GLU A 5 52.68 -75.70 -9.83
C GLU A 5 53.73 -74.57 -9.83
N ASP A 6 53.84 -73.75 -8.79
CA ASP A 6 54.48 -74.14 -7.53
C ASP A 6 53.89 -73.49 -6.27
N LEU A 7 53.90 -74.31 -5.22
CA LEU A 7 53.82 -73.97 -3.80
C LEU A 7 55.07 -73.19 -3.36
N ASN A 8 54.91 -72.19 -2.49
CA ASN A 8 55.91 -71.98 -1.45
C ASN A 8 55.25 -71.59 -0.13
N SER A 9 55.51 -72.46 0.84
CA SER A 9 55.17 -72.40 2.25
C SER A 9 55.97 -71.28 2.91
N ASN A 10 55.35 -70.53 3.82
CA ASN A 10 56.04 -70.20 5.05
C ASN A 10 55.03 -70.01 6.21
N ASP A 11 55.01 -71.00 7.08
CA ASP A 11 54.46 -70.95 8.42
C ASP A 11 55.07 -69.79 9.22
N GLY A 12 54.22 -69.07 9.95
CA GLY A 12 54.63 -67.94 10.76
C GLY A 12 53.57 -67.54 11.77
N GLN A 13 53.30 -68.43 12.71
CA GLN A 13 52.93 -68.17 14.10
C GLN A 13 52.14 -66.89 14.43
N HIS A 14 50.90 -67.09 14.89
CA HIS A 14 50.19 -66.17 15.79
C HIS A 14 51.08 -65.69 16.95
N PRO A 15 50.95 -64.41 17.32
CA PRO A 15 50.72 -64.10 18.72
C PRO A 15 49.44 -63.26 18.89
N GLN A 16 48.53 -63.86 19.66
CA GLN A 16 47.75 -63.24 20.73
C GLN A 16 47.47 -61.73 20.61
N THR A 17 46.21 -61.45 20.30
CA THR A 17 45.31 -60.60 21.11
C THR A 17 45.96 -59.83 22.26
N GLY A 18 46.67 -58.76 21.93
CA GLY A 18 46.92 -57.62 22.81
C GLY A 18 45.89 -56.56 22.50
N ALA A 19 44.63 -56.79 22.88
CA ALA A 19 43.66 -55.71 22.95
C ALA A 19 44.08 -54.81 24.11
N GLU A 20 45.05 -53.91 23.86
CA GLU A 20 45.32 -52.80 24.75
C GLU A 20 43.98 -52.08 24.96
N PRO A 21 43.54 -51.87 26.21
CA PRO A 21 42.43 -50.98 26.45
C PRO A 21 42.90 -49.61 25.95
N ARG A 22 42.46 -49.19 24.76
CA ARG A 22 42.55 -47.81 24.33
C ARG A 22 41.83 -47.01 25.39
N VAL A 23 42.60 -46.51 26.35
CA VAL A 23 42.13 -45.53 27.33
C VAL A 23 41.81 -44.34 26.45
N ALA A 24 40.53 -44.22 26.09
CA ALA A 24 40.06 -43.21 25.16
C ALA A 24 40.52 -41.87 25.73
N SER A 25 41.54 -41.31 25.08
CA SER A 25 42.21 -40.09 25.53
C SER A 25 41.17 -38.99 25.51
N LEU A 26 41.11 -38.17 26.56
CA LEU A 26 40.27 -36.98 26.60
C LEU A 26 40.46 -36.09 25.35
N TYR A 27 41.62 -36.19 24.71
CA TYR A 27 41.96 -35.54 23.45
C TYR A 27 41.08 -35.98 22.27
N ASP A 28 40.78 -37.28 22.13
CA ASP A 28 39.97 -37.79 21.01
C ASP A 28 38.52 -37.33 21.12
N TYR A 29 37.98 -37.32 22.35
CA TYR A 29 36.65 -36.75 22.62
C TYR A 29 36.62 -35.25 22.34
N PHE A 30 37.69 -34.52 22.67
CA PHE A 30 37.81 -33.09 22.40
C PHE A 30 37.86 -32.81 20.89
N GLU A 31 38.61 -33.58 20.12
CA GLU A 31 38.69 -33.41 18.67
C GLU A 31 37.36 -33.70 17.97
N ILE A 32 36.66 -34.77 18.37
CA ILE A 32 35.33 -35.11 17.83
C ILE A 32 34.29 -34.04 18.19
N THR A 33 34.29 -33.55 19.43
CA THR A 33 33.38 -32.47 19.84
C THR A 33 33.68 -31.18 19.09
N LEU A 34 34.95 -30.81 18.91
CA LEU A 34 35.34 -29.60 18.17
C LEU A 34 34.90 -29.66 16.69
N LYS A 35 35.10 -30.81 16.02
CA LYS A 35 34.67 -31.03 14.63
C LYS A 35 33.14 -31.02 14.49
N THR A 36 32.43 -31.53 15.50
CA THR A 36 30.96 -31.52 15.49
C THR A 36 30.44 -30.09 15.67
N ILE A 37 31.01 -29.34 16.61
CA ILE A 37 30.62 -27.94 16.86
C ILE A 37 30.91 -27.07 15.64
N SER A 38 32.07 -27.22 14.99
CA SER A 38 32.44 -26.42 13.82
C SER A 38 31.52 -26.63 12.61
N ALA A 39 30.88 -27.79 12.49
CA ALA A 39 29.87 -28.05 11.46
C ALA A 39 28.46 -27.59 11.87
N VAL A 40 28.10 -27.71 13.15
CA VAL A 40 26.75 -27.39 13.64
C VAL A 40 26.51 -25.88 13.76
N VAL A 41 27.50 -25.10 14.21
CA VAL A 41 27.33 -23.65 14.42
C VAL A 41 26.98 -22.92 13.12
N PRO A 42 27.68 -23.11 11.98
CA PRO A 42 27.31 -22.48 10.71
C PRO A 42 25.91 -22.87 10.23
N ALA A 43 25.50 -24.13 10.43
CA ALA A 43 24.17 -24.59 10.05
C ALA A 43 23.06 -23.89 10.84
N LEU A 44 23.25 -23.70 12.16
CA LEU A 44 22.32 -22.95 12.99
C LEU A 44 22.27 -21.47 12.62
N VAL A 45 23.41 -20.83 12.36
CA VAL A 45 23.48 -19.44 11.89
C VAL A 45 22.75 -19.28 10.56
N PHE A 46 22.93 -20.22 9.64
CA PHE A 46 22.24 -20.20 8.34
C PHE A 46 20.71 -20.33 8.50
N LEU A 47 20.24 -21.27 9.34
CA LEU A 47 18.81 -21.42 9.63
C LEU A 47 18.22 -20.15 10.28
N PHE A 48 18.93 -19.57 11.23
CA PHE A 48 18.52 -18.31 11.85
C PHE A 48 18.47 -17.16 10.83
N GLY A 49 19.46 -17.08 9.94
CA GLY A 49 19.48 -16.11 8.84
C GLY A 49 18.28 -16.24 7.89
N ILE A 50 17.85 -17.46 7.56
CA ILE A 50 16.64 -17.69 6.75
C ILE A 50 15.39 -17.20 7.46
N ILE A 51 15.24 -17.51 8.76
CA ILE A 51 14.09 -17.08 9.57
C ILE A 51 14.05 -15.56 9.66
N GLN A 52 15.20 -14.93 9.96
CA GLN A 52 15.32 -13.47 10.04
C GLN A 52 15.02 -12.80 8.70
N TYR A 53 15.51 -13.35 7.59
CA TYR A 53 15.24 -12.83 6.25
C TYR A 53 13.75 -12.85 5.90
N ARG A 54 13.05 -13.95 6.23
CA ARG A 54 11.59 -14.05 6.01
C ARG A 54 10.83 -13.04 6.86
N ALA A 55 11.16 -12.92 8.14
CA ALA A 55 10.55 -11.94 9.03
C ALA A 55 10.79 -10.50 8.53
N GLN A 56 11.99 -10.18 8.06
CA GLN A 56 12.31 -8.88 7.48
C GLN A 56 11.50 -8.60 6.20
N LYS A 57 11.36 -9.60 5.32
CA LYS A 57 10.56 -9.46 4.09
C LYS A 57 9.09 -9.18 4.36
N GLU A 58 8.51 -9.79 5.41
CA GLU A 58 7.13 -9.50 5.81
C GLU A 58 6.98 -8.06 6.33
N VAL A 59 7.95 -7.57 7.10
CA VAL A 59 7.96 -6.18 7.59
C VAL A 59 8.10 -5.19 6.42
N GLU A 60 9.01 -5.46 5.48
CA GLU A 60 9.18 -4.66 4.25
C GLU A 60 7.90 -4.62 3.41
N ALA A 61 7.24 -5.77 3.21
CA ALA A 61 5.99 -5.84 2.46
C ALA A 61 4.86 -5.05 3.14
N ARG A 62 4.72 -5.16 4.47
CA ARG A 62 3.73 -4.39 5.24
C ARG A 62 4.02 -2.89 5.20
N GLN A 63 5.29 -2.51 5.20
CA GLN A 63 5.69 -1.10 5.11
C GLN A 63 5.39 -0.55 3.71
N ALA A 64 5.75 -1.28 2.66
CA ALA A 64 5.44 -0.91 1.28
C ALA A 64 3.92 -0.76 1.04
N GLU A 65 3.10 -1.65 1.62
CA GLU A 65 1.65 -1.53 1.56
C GLU A 65 1.14 -0.25 2.26
N LYS A 66 1.67 0.05 3.46
CA LYS A 66 1.31 1.27 4.19
C LYS A 66 1.69 2.52 3.41
N ASP A 67 2.89 2.55 2.83
CA ASP A 67 3.39 3.71 2.07
C ASP A 67 2.58 3.92 0.79
N PHE A 68 2.25 2.83 0.08
CA PHE A 68 1.37 2.88 -1.08
C PHE A 68 -0.03 3.40 -0.75
N ARG A 69 -0.67 2.87 0.31
CA ARG A 69 -1.97 3.34 0.80
C ARG A 69 -1.92 4.82 1.17
N ARG A 70 -0.86 5.24 1.86
CA ARG A 70 -0.65 6.63 2.24
C ARG A 70 -0.61 7.55 1.01
N THR A 71 0.16 7.18 -0.02
CA THR A 71 0.22 7.97 -1.26
C THR A 71 -1.16 8.08 -1.91
N ILE A 72 -1.95 7.00 -1.97
CA ILE A 72 -3.31 7.05 -2.51
C ILE A 72 -4.19 7.99 -1.68
N TYR A 73 -4.13 7.91 -0.35
CA TYR A 73 -4.97 8.72 0.54
C TYR A 73 -4.61 10.20 0.50
N GLU A 74 -3.33 10.53 0.34
CA GLU A 74 -2.86 11.90 0.10
C GLU A 74 -3.40 12.42 -1.23
N LYS A 75 -3.35 11.64 -2.32
CA LYS A 75 -3.97 12.01 -3.59
C LYS A 75 -5.49 12.17 -3.50
N GLN A 76 -6.16 11.30 -2.73
CA GLN A 76 -7.59 11.42 -2.45
C GLN A 76 -7.92 12.74 -1.76
N PHE A 77 -7.14 13.11 -0.75
CA PHE A 77 -7.28 14.39 -0.06
C PHE A 77 -7.10 15.57 -1.02
N ASP A 78 -6.05 15.58 -1.84
CA ASP A 78 -5.77 16.64 -2.80
C ASP A 78 -6.92 16.83 -3.78
N TYR A 79 -7.40 15.74 -4.39
CA TYR A 79 -8.45 15.80 -5.40
C TYR A 79 -9.81 16.19 -4.81
N TYR A 80 -10.17 15.70 -3.63
CA TYR A 80 -11.42 16.10 -2.98
C TYR A 80 -11.42 17.55 -2.52
N THR A 81 -10.26 18.06 -2.07
CA THR A 81 -10.10 19.47 -1.73
C THR A 81 -10.22 20.34 -2.98
N ALA A 82 -9.53 19.97 -4.06
CA ALA A 82 -9.60 20.68 -5.35
C ALA A 82 -11.03 20.67 -5.94
N LEU A 83 -11.75 19.56 -5.84
CA LEU A 83 -13.14 19.45 -6.25
C LEU A 83 -14.03 20.40 -5.44
N SER A 84 -13.92 20.35 -4.11
CA SER A 84 -14.71 21.16 -3.20
C SER A 84 -14.47 22.66 -3.42
N ASP A 85 -13.22 23.07 -3.64
CA ASP A 85 -12.86 24.45 -4.00
C ASP A 85 -13.48 24.87 -5.34
N THR A 86 -13.38 24.02 -6.36
CA THR A 86 -13.92 24.31 -7.70
C THR A 86 -15.45 24.42 -7.68
N ILE A 87 -16.13 23.53 -6.97
CA ILE A 87 -17.59 23.61 -6.79
C ILE A 87 -17.96 24.90 -6.04
N SER A 88 -17.23 25.24 -4.98
CA SER A 88 -17.47 26.46 -4.22
C SER A 88 -17.30 27.71 -5.10
N ARG A 89 -16.25 27.75 -5.94
CA ARG A 89 -16.04 28.83 -6.92
C ARG A 89 -17.18 28.91 -7.94
N LEU A 90 -17.64 27.77 -8.47
CA LEU A 90 -18.80 27.73 -9.38
C LEU A 90 -20.04 28.32 -8.71
N MET A 91 -20.31 27.95 -7.46
CA MET A 91 -21.45 28.46 -6.70
C MET A 91 -21.33 29.97 -6.46
N VAL A 92 -20.17 30.46 -6.05
CA VAL A 92 -19.92 31.90 -5.86
C VAL A 92 -20.14 32.68 -7.15
N ILE A 93 -19.67 32.15 -8.29
CA ILE A 93 -19.87 32.78 -9.59
C ILE A 93 -21.37 32.83 -9.91
N ILE A 94 -22.06 31.69 -9.80
CA ILE A 94 -23.50 31.57 -10.12
C ILE A 94 -24.38 32.51 -9.30
N MET A 95 -24.00 32.79 -8.05
CA MET A 95 -24.75 33.66 -7.13
C MET A 95 -24.49 35.15 -7.33
N ARG A 96 -23.62 35.54 -8.26
CA ARG A 96 -23.39 36.97 -8.54
C ARG A 96 -24.67 37.56 -9.14
N PRO A 97 -25.12 38.74 -8.69
CA PRO A 97 -26.25 39.44 -9.28
C PRO A 97 -25.84 39.99 -10.66
N GLN A 98 -25.89 39.14 -11.68
CA GLN A 98 -25.59 39.45 -13.08
C GLN A 98 -26.65 38.79 -13.97
N ARG A 99 -26.82 39.32 -15.18
CA ARG A 99 -27.70 38.68 -16.17
C ARG A 99 -27.15 37.29 -16.49
N ALA A 100 -28.01 36.27 -16.49
CA ALA A 100 -27.62 34.87 -16.71
C ALA A 100 -26.76 34.67 -17.99
N VAL A 101 -27.04 35.44 -19.05
CA VAL A 101 -26.28 35.39 -20.31
C VAL A 101 -24.84 35.88 -20.13
N GLU A 102 -24.62 36.95 -19.37
CA GLU A 102 -23.27 37.48 -19.10
C GLU A 102 -22.50 36.56 -18.16
N LEU A 103 -23.19 35.99 -17.18
CA LEU A 103 -22.65 35.05 -16.20
C LEU A 103 -22.05 33.81 -16.89
N PHE A 104 -22.83 33.12 -17.73
CA PHE A 104 -22.39 31.86 -18.34
C PHE A 104 -21.36 32.05 -19.46
N ASN A 105 -21.27 33.25 -20.03
CA ASN A 105 -20.23 33.61 -20.99
C ASN A 105 -18.98 34.23 -20.32
N SER A 106 -18.99 34.41 -19.00
CA SER A 106 -17.82 34.94 -18.30
C SER A 106 -16.66 33.94 -18.36
N ARG A 107 -15.44 34.47 -18.59
CA ARG A 107 -14.21 33.67 -18.66
C ARG A 107 -14.00 32.84 -17.39
N ASP A 108 -14.31 33.42 -16.23
CA ASP A 108 -14.21 32.77 -14.94
C ASP A 108 -15.14 31.55 -14.84
N TYR A 109 -16.38 31.68 -15.32
CA TYR A 109 -17.34 30.59 -15.33
C TYR A 109 -16.87 29.44 -16.21
N ILE A 110 -16.51 29.74 -17.46
CA ILE A 110 -16.08 28.74 -18.45
C ILE A 110 -14.88 27.97 -17.91
N ARG A 111 -13.84 28.68 -17.44
CA ARG A 111 -12.63 28.07 -16.88
C ARG A 111 -12.93 27.19 -15.66
N THR A 112 -13.78 27.64 -14.75
CA THR A 112 -14.10 26.87 -13.54
C THR A 112 -14.95 25.65 -13.89
N LYS A 113 -15.87 25.77 -14.84
CA LYS A 113 -16.69 24.67 -15.38
C LYS A 113 -15.81 23.62 -16.04
N GLU A 114 -14.89 24.03 -16.92
CA GLU A 114 -13.93 23.12 -17.56
C GLU A 114 -13.08 22.38 -16.52
N ASN A 115 -12.58 23.09 -15.49
CA ASN A 115 -11.83 22.45 -14.41
C ASN A 115 -12.68 21.40 -13.66
N PHE A 116 -13.94 21.72 -13.38
CA PHE A 116 -14.88 20.76 -12.78
C PHE A 116 -15.05 19.51 -13.64
N PHE A 117 -15.31 19.65 -14.95
CA PHE A 117 -15.46 18.51 -15.85
C PHE A 117 -14.18 17.71 -16.04
N HIS A 118 -13.02 18.37 -16.09
CA HIS A 118 -11.74 17.69 -16.17
C HIS A 118 -11.45 16.85 -14.91
N MET A 119 -11.84 17.33 -13.73
CA MET A 119 -11.75 16.53 -12.51
C MET A 119 -12.75 15.37 -12.51
N TYR A 120 -13.99 15.63 -12.93
CA TYR A 120 -15.07 14.64 -12.99
C TYR A 120 -14.77 13.49 -13.96
N TYR A 121 -14.37 13.77 -15.21
CA TYR A 121 -14.04 12.73 -16.18
C TYR A 121 -12.63 12.17 -16.04
N GLY A 122 -11.78 12.80 -15.22
CA GLY A 122 -10.38 12.46 -15.08
C GLY A 122 -10.04 11.83 -13.72
N LYS A 123 -9.32 12.61 -12.91
CA LYS A 123 -8.55 12.08 -11.77
C LYS A 123 -9.40 11.55 -10.62
N ILE A 124 -10.65 12.00 -10.48
CA ILE A 124 -11.52 11.62 -9.36
C ILE A 124 -12.09 10.21 -9.52
N ASN A 125 -12.35 9.76 -10.75
CA ASN A 125 -12.90 8.42 -11.03
C ASN A 125 -12.02 7.27 -10.50
N LEU A 126 -10.72 7.51 -10.28
CA LEU A 126 -9.79 6.49 -9.80
C LEU A 126 -9.83 6.26 -8.28
N ILE A 127 -10.41 7.18 -7.53
CA ILE A 127 -10.26 7.27 -6.07
C ILE A 127 -11.56 7.65 -5.35
N GLU A 128 -12.67 7.76 -6.08
CA GLU A 128 -13.94 8.18 -5.51
C GLU A 128 -14.63 7.06 -4.74
N SER A 129 -15.31 7.45 -3.66
CA SER A 129 -16.28 6.57 -3.04
C SER A 129 -17.59 6.60 -3.82
N PRO A 130 -18.40 5.53 -3.81
CA PRO A 130 -19.71 5.52 -4.47
C PRO A 130 -20.65 6.63 -3.99
N GLU A 131 -20.50 7.11 -2.76
CA GLU A 131 -21.25 8.24 -2.21
C GLU A 131 -20.85 9.57 -2.87
N VAL A 132 -19.55 9.81 -3.02
CA VAL A 132 -19.00 11.01 -3.67
C VAL A 132 -19.40 11.03 -5.15
N GLU A 133 -19.24 9.92 -5.86
CA GLU A 133 -19.64 9.79 -7.26
C GLU A 133 -21.12 10.19 -7.46
N ARG A 134 -22.01 9.59 -6.68
CA ARG A 134 -23.46 9.87 -6.75
C ARG A 134 -23.77 11.33 -6.46
N ALA A 135 -23.09 11.94 -5.49
CA ALA A 135 -23.25 13.35 -5.17
C ALA A 135 -22.81 14.24 -6.34
N ILE A 136 -21.65 13.95 -6.95
CA ILE A 136 -21.12 14.72 -8.08
C ILE A 136 -22.01 14.58 -9.32
N ILE A 137 -22.45 13.36 -9.65
CA ILE A 137 -23.38 13.11 -10.77
C ILE A 137 -24.66 13.92 -10.59
N ARG A 138 -25.24 13.91 -9.38
CA ARG A 138 -26.44 14.68 -9.06
C ARG A 138 -26.19 16.17 -9.22
N PHE A 139 -25.06 16.68 -8.71
CA PHE A 139 -24.69 18.08 -8.85
C PHE A 139 -24.51 18.47 -10.32
N ARG A 140 -23.74 17.70 -11.10
CA ARG A 140 -23.52 17.91 -12.54
C ARG A 140 -24.83 17.99 -13.31
N TYR A 141 -25.70 17.01 -13.11
CA TYR A 141 -27.01 16.95 -13.77
C TYR A 141 -27.86 18.20 -13.49
N ASN A 142 -27.92 18.64 -12.23
CA ASN A 142 -28.69 19.84 -11.87
C ASN A 142 -28.00 21.14 -12.32
N LEU A 143 -26.67 21.17 -12.39
CA LEU A 143 -25.92 22.28 -12.96
C LEU A 143 -26.21 22.45 -14.47
N GLU A 144 -26.21 21.36 -15.22
CA GLU A 144 -26.53 21.36 -16.66
C GLU A 144 -27.97 21.82 -16.91
N LYS A 145 -28.93 21.32 -16.11
CA LYS A 145 -30.32 21.78 -16.16
C LYS A 145 -30.47 23.26 -15.85
N TYR A 146 -29.81 23.74 -14.80
CA TYR A 146 -29.79 25.15 -14.44
C TYR A 146 -29.26 26.03 -15.59
N GLN A 147 -28.22 25.57 -16.31
CA GLN A 147 -27.69 26.27 -17.49
C GLN A 147 -28.66 26.32 -18.66
N GLN A 148 -29.50 25.29 -18.81
CA GLN A 148 -30.50 25.19 -19.88
C GLN A 148 -31.73 26.06 -19.60
N GLY A 149 -31.80 26.71 -18.43
CA GLY A 149 -32.93 27.54 -18.03
C GLY A 149 -34.05 26.78 -17.33
N ASP A 150 -33.81 25.53 -16.89
CA ASP A 150 -34.75 24.84 -16.02
C ASP A 150 -34.88 25.61 -14.69
N ASP A 151 -36.09 25.60 -14.12
CA ASP A 151 -36.40 26.25 -12.84
C ASP A 151 -35.83 25.46 -11.65
N ILE A 152 -34.50 25.45 -11.56
CA ILE A 152 -33.76 24.92 -10.41
C ILE A 152 -33.41 26.09 -9.50
N PRO A 153 -33.96 26.15 -8.27
CA PRO A 153 -33.62 27.20 -7.34
C PRO A 153 -32.12 27.22 -7.03
N GLU A 154 -31.51 28.40 -7.02
CA GLU A 154 -30.08 28.58 -6.68
C GLU A 154 -29.74 27.95 -5.32
N SER A 155 -30.67 28.02 -4.36
CA SER A 155 -30.54 27.42 -3.03
C SER A 155 -30.37 25.90 -3.10
N LYS A 156 -31.07 25.24 -4.03
CA LYS A 156 -30.98 23.80 -4.27
C LYS A 156 -29.63 23.42 -4.87
N LEU A 157 -29.16 24.20 -5.84
CA LEU A 157 -27.85 23.98 -6.45
C LEU A 157 -26.72 24.17 -5.42
N ARG A 158 -26.83 25.20 -4.57
CA ARG A 158 -25.93 25.42 -3.42
C ARG A 158 -25.92 24.23 -2.47
N GLN A 159 -27.10 23.73 -2.10
CA GLN A 159 -27.23 22.59 -1.20
C GLN A 159 -26.57 21.34 -1.79
N MET A 160 -26.70 21.11 -3.11
CA MET A 160 -26.03 20.00 -3.78
C MET A 160 -24.51 20.17 -3.81
N GLY A 161 -24.01 21.38 -4.06
CA GLY A 161 -22.58 21.66 -3.98
C GLY A 161 -22.00 21.39 -2.58
N LEU A 162 -22.73 21.82 -1.54
CA LEU A 162 -22.39 21.51 -0.15
C LEU A 162 -22.46 20.00 0.16
N ALA A 163 -23.43 19.29 -0.41
CA ALA A 163 -23.56 17.86 -0.25
C ALA A 163 -22.35 17.11 -0.84
N VAL A 164 -21.82 17.53 -2.00
CA VAL A 164 -20.59 16.98 -2.56
C VAL A 164 -19.43 17.16 -1.59
N SER A 165 -19.20 18.39 -1.11
CA SER A 165 -18.13 18.67 -0.14
C SER A 165 -18.29 17.88 1.16
N ALA A 166 -19.54 17.66 1.60
CA ALA A 166 -19.84 16.86 2.79
C ALA A 166 -19.51 15.38 2.58
N GLU A 167 -19.87 14.79 1.43
CA GLU A 167 -19.53 13.39 1.11
C GLU A 167 -18.01 13.20 0.92
N CYS A 168 -17.31 14.17 0.31
CA CYS A 168 -15.85 14.19 0.25
C CYS A 168 -15.24 14.15 1.67
N SER A 169 -15.73 15.00 2.57
CA SER A 169 -15.28 15.07 3.96
C SER A 169 -15.54 13.77 4.72
N LYS A 170 -16.74 13.18 4.59
CA LYS A 170 -17.09 11.90 5.21
C LYS A 170 -16.21 10.76 4.69
N SER A 171 -15.98 10.72 3.38
CA SER A 171 -15.13 9.71 2.75
C SER A 171 -13.68 9.81 3.26
N LEU A 172 -13.13 11.03 3.37
CA LEU A 172 -11.80 11.25 3.95
C LEU A 172 -11.72 10.86 5.43
N GLN A 173 -12.72 11.22 6.24
CA GLN A 173 -12.77 10.80 7.65
C GLN A 173 -12.73 9.27 7.77
N LYS A 174 -13.51 8.56 6.94
CA LYS A 174 -13.54 7.10 6.90
C LYS A 174 -12.19 6.51 6.47
N THR A 175 -11.59 7.04 5.40
CA THR A 175 -10.30 6.55 4.88
C THR A 175 -9.16 6.76 5.89
N TRP A 176 -9.15 7.89 6.59
CA TRP A 176 -8.07 8.26 7.51
C TRP A 176 -8.31 7.79 8.95
N GLY A 177 -9.48 7.21 9.24
CA GLY A 177 -9.84 6.76 10.59
C GLY A 177 -9.91 7.90 11.61
N LEU A 178 -10.18 9.13 11.16
CA LEU A 178 -10.21 10.31 12.01
C LEU A 178 -11.64 10.60 12.46
N ASP A 179 -11.79 10.99 13.72
CA ASP A 179 -13.05 11.61 14.17
C ASP A 179 -13.24 13.00 13.53
N SER A 180 -14.46 13.52 13.58
CA SER A 180 -14.80 14.81 12.96
C SER A 180 -14.00 16.00 13.52
N THR A 181 -13.55 15.92 14.78
CA THR A 181 -12.81 16.97 15.46
C THR A 181 -11.35 16.97 15.02
N GLN A 182 -10.73 15.79 14.98
CA GLN A 182 -9.37 15.55 14.48
C GLN A 182 -9.25 15.93 13.01
N PHE A 183 -10.26 15.58 12.20
CA PHE A 183 -10.27 15.92 10.78
C PHE A 183 -10.30 17.44 10.55
N LYS A 184 -11.17 18.16 11.26
CA LYS A 184 -11.23 19.64 11.19
C LYS A 184 -9.90 20.28 11.61
N ALA A 185 -9.28 19.80 12.69
CA ALA A 185 -7.99 20.31 13.15
C ALA A 185 -6.86 20.12 12.13
N LYS A 186 -6.97 19.09 11.27
CA LYS A 186 -5.99 18.78 10.23
C LYS A 186 -6.16 19.59 8.94
N ILE A 187 -7.41 19.97 8.60
CA ILE A 187 -7.68 20.81 7.42
C ILE A 187 -7.31 22.29 7.67
N ILE A 188 -7.43 22.76 8.92
CA ILE A 188 -7.21 24.18 9.26
C ILE A 188 -5.72 24.52 9.44
N LYS A 189 -4.84 23.52 9.55
CA LYS A 189 -3.39 23.69 9.66
C LYS A 189 -2.72 23.70 8.30
#